data_AF-A0A2W0C9G1-F1
#
_entry.id   AF-A0A2W0C9G1-F1
#
_cell.length_a   1.000
_cell.length_b   1.000
_cell.length_c   1.000
_cell.angle_alpha   90.00
_cell.angle_beta   90.00
_cell.angle_gamma   90.00
#
_symmetry.space_group_name_H-M   'P 1'
#
loop_
_entity.id
_entity.type
_entity.pdbx_description
1 polymer ?
#
loop_
_entity_poly.entity_id
_entity_poly.type
_entity_poly.pdbx_seq_one_letter_code
_entity_poly.pdbx_strand_id
1 'polypeptide(L)'
;MSWLNEQIAEQWRNEGRRYAQSVNDFVRRGMAGEEPDESELTDDGRAGISAQVWDMVKKANEQNDLQRLRTELPAATWPFSETFQSSMQAVCVAGYLNNSTVVFNSGFHTDQGCVYTADSEQVLSFPQYQFAGQSPDAAQYALAGSEGIRVITHPDRHLEGKEVAMFRWDEIQSAIHQALPRIESLADCEYPERTLEGLIPYNEGQALLILSTYGIYLVKHGKVSPIHPDPAEVEEHELEDTQISMGHAAVSQDGRWIAFGSQVSDHMLLDLERNHTYSLYPESSYPHHALFTRDSLKVWFNACHLYNGVTMQVELSEVEGNQSREDWPIMDEIARVYASVEIPEGMVLGDAYGYLKCIDKKGQEVWQHFVGTTIYSLALSSDQSRLAVGTFGGMVHILDLHADHMDDYSIGTGTLREVERFIVWRGEQPLRW
;
A
#
# COMPACT_ATOMS: atom_id res chain seq x y z
N MET A 1 33.06 2.74 21.84
CA MET A 1 33.62 2.20 20.58
C MET A 1 32.77 2.75 19.44
N SER A 2 33.37 3.14 18.32
CA SER A 2 32.61 3.60 17.14
C SER A 2 31.61 2.52 16.74
N TRP A 3 30.35 2.89 16.47
CA TRP A 3 29.37 1.95 15.92
C TRP A 3 29.70 1.54 14.48
N LEU A 4 30.51 2.36 13.78
CA LEU A 4 30.87 2.19 12.39
C LEU A 4 32.19 1.41 12.22
N ASN A 5 32.17 0.38 11.37
CA ASN A 5 33.34 -0.23 10.76
C ASN A 5 33.58 0.41 9.38
N GLU A 6 34.60 1.26 9.28
CA GLU A 6 34.87 2.05 8.08
C GLU A 6 35.14 1.21 6.84
N GLN A 7 35.83 0.06 6.98
CA GLN A 7 36.14 -0.82 5.84
C GLN A 7 34.87 -1.45 5.25
N ILE A 8 33.96 -1.92 6.12
CA ILE A 8 32.69 -2.50 5.68
C ILE A 8 31.78 -1.43 5.07
N ALA A 9 31.75 -0.22 5.64
CA ALA A 9 30.97 0.89 5.11
C ALA A 9 31.48 1.39 3.76
N GLU A 10 32.80 1.45 3.57
CA GLU A 10 33.40 1.73 2.26
C GLU A 10 33.06 0.64 1.24
N GLN A 11 33.18 -0.64 1.59
CA GLN A 11 32.79 -1.74 0.72
C GLN A 11 31.30 -1.66 0.33
N TRP A 12 30.43 -1.38 1.29
CA TRP A 12 28.99 -1.22 1.08
C TRP A 12 28.66 -0.11 0.07
N ARG A 13 29.30 1.05 0.22
CA ARG A 13 29.10 2.19 -0.69
C ARG A 13 29.64 1.94 -2.09
N ASN A 14 30.85 1.39 -2.19
CA ASN A 14 31.46 1.15 -3.50
C ASN A 14 30.65 0.14 -4.30
N GLU A 15 30.20 -0.94 -3.65
CA GLU A 15 29.42 -1.97 -4.30
C GLU A 15 28.00 -1.51 -4.66
N GLY A 16 27.33 -0.77 -3.75
CA GLY A 16 26.00 -0.22 -4.03
C GLY A 16 25.99 0.75 -5.21
N ARG A 17 26.99 1.64 -5.27
CA ARG A 17 27.17 2.58 -6.39
C ARG A 17 27.43 1.85 -7.70
N ARG A 18 28.34 0.88 -7.68
CA ARG A 18 28.67 0.05 -8.86
C ARG A 18 27.41 -0.65 -9.40
N TYR A 19 26.65 -1.31 -8.52
CA TYR A 19 25.46 -2.06 -8.90
C TYR A 19 24.38 -1.15 -9.49
N ALA A 20 24.02 -0.06 -8.79
CA ALA A 20 23.00 0.89 -9.26
C ALA A 20 23.38 1.53 -10.61
N GLN A 21 24.64 1.94 -10.78
CA GLN A 21 25.14 2.48 -12.05
C GLN A 21 25.02 1.45 -13.19
N SER A 22 25.42 0.20 -12.94
CA SER A 22 25.35 -0.88 -13.94
C SER A 22 23.91 -1.15 -14.39
N VAL A 23 22.96 -1.22 -13.46
CA VAL A 23 21.54 -1.46 -13.78
C VAL A 23 20.94 -0.27 -14.52
N ASN A 24 21.17 0.96 -14.04
CA ASN A 24 20.63 2.16 -14.68
C ASN A 24 21.20 2.36 -16.09
N ASP A 25 22.49 2.06 -16.31
CA ASP A 25 23.10 2.12 -17.64
C ASP A 25 22.54 1.07 -18.59
N PHE A 26 22.29 -0.15 -18.11
CA PHE A 26 21.62 -1.20 -18.87
C PHE A 26 20.21 -0.78 -19.32
N VAL A 27 19.39 -0.31 -18.38
CA VAL A 27 18.02 0.15 -18.67
C VAL A 27 18.01 1.34 -19.62
N ARG A 28 18.88 2.34 -19.39
CA ARG A 28 18.99 3.54 -20.24
C ARG A 28 19.34 3.19 -21.69
N ARG A 29 20.23 2.22 -21.91
CA ARG A 29 20.59 1.73 -23.25
C ARG A 29 19.42 1.02 -23.91
N GLY A 30 18.71 0.15 -23.18
CA GLY A 30 17.48 -0.49 -23.64
C GLY A 30 16.43 0.53 -24.08
N MET A 31 16.18 1.56 -23.27
CA MET A 31 15.25 2.66 -23.60
C MET A 31 15.69 3.49 -24.82
N ALA A 32 16.99 3.54 -25.12
CA ALA A 32 17.52 4.18 -26.32
C ALA A 32 17.40 3.31 -27.59
N GLY A 33 16.84 2.10 -27.47
CA GLY A 33 16.67 1.14 -28.57
C GLY A 33 17.87 0.23 -28.79
N GLU A 34 18.84 0.20 -27.87
CA GLU A 34 19.88 -0.83 -27.86
C GLU A 34 19.32 -2.16 -27.33
N GLU A 35 19.95 -3.28 -27.68
CA GLU A 35 19.66 -4.61 -27.12
C GLU A 35 20.84 -5.04 -26.23
N PRO A 36 21.01 -4.45 -25.02
CA PRO A 36 22.09 -4.84 -24.13
C PRO A 36 21.89 -6.29 -23.64
N ASP A 37 22.99 -7.01 -23.46
CA ASP A 37 22.95 -8.41 -23.02
C ASP A 37 22.89 -8.47 -21.48
N GLU A 38 21.94 -9.21 -20.92
CA GLU A 38 21.80 -9.36 -19.46
C GLU A 38 23.07 -9.91 -18.79
N SER A 39 23.91 -10.65 -19.53
CA SER A 39 25.21 -11.13 -19.03
C SER A 39 26.22 -10.00 -18.76
N GLU A 40 25.94 -8.77 -19.20
CA GLU A 40 26.69 -7.57 -18.82
C GLU A 40 26.44 -7.17 -17.35
N LEU A 41 25.32 -7.59 -16.76
CA LEU A 41 25.00 -7.32 -15.37
C LEU A 41 25.72 -8.29 -14.44
N THR A 42 26.29 -7.75 -13.36
CA THR A 42 26.91 -8.55 -12.29
C THR A 42 26.12 -8.37 -11.01
N ASP A 43 25.92 -9.47 -10.29
CA ASP A 43 25.18 -9.53 -9.02
C ASP A 43 25.62 -8.49 -7.99
N ASP A 44 24.70 -8.12 -7.10
CA ASP A 44 24.99 -7.27 -5.94
C ASP A 44 25.74 -8.06 -4.85
N GLY A 45 27.03 -7.78 -4.69
CA GLY A 45 27.88 -8.46 -3.70
C GLY A 45 27.64 -8.07 -2.25
N ARG A 46 26.74 -7.11 -1.97
CA ARG A 46 26.48 -6.62 -0.60
C ARG A 46 25.83 -7.65 0.32
N ALA A 47 25.21 -8.69 -0.23
CA ALA A 47 24.59 -9.76 0.57
C ALA A 47 25.60 -10.41 1.55
N GLY A 48 26.86 -10.57 1.16
CA GLY A 48 27.90 -11.17 1.99
C GLY A 48 28.31 -10.34 3.23
N ILE A 49 27.95 -9.06 3.28
CA ILE A 49 28.25 -8.15 4.41
C ILE A 49 26.99 -7.57 5.08
N SER A 50 25.79 -7.98 4.64
CA SER A 50 24.50 -7.43 5.11
C SER A 50 24.31 -7.57 6.63
N ALA A 51 24.70 -8.71 7.22
CA ALA A 51 24.57 -8.93 8.66
C ALA A 51 25.44 -7.97 9.50
N GLN A 52 26.63 -7.64 9.01
CA GLN A 52 27.53 -6.67 9.67
C GLN A 52 26.98 -5.25 9.53
N VAL A 53 26.42 -4.91 8.37
CA VAL A 53 25.75 -3.63 8.14
C VAL A 53 24.52 -3.48 9.02
N TRP A 54 23.74 -4.54 9.19
CA TRP A 54 22.57 -4.54 10.09
C TRP A 54 22.94 -4.22 11.54
N ASP A 55 24.00 -4.84 12.06
CA ASP A 55 24.50 -4.57 13.41
C ASP A 55 24.95 -3.10 13.57
N MET A 56 25.57 -2.52 12.54
CA MET A 56 25.92 -1.09 12.53
C MET A 56 24.69 -0.18 12.50
N VAL A 57 23.66 -0.52 11.71
CA VAL A 57 22.37 0.22 11.66
C VAL A 57 21.71 0.25 13.04
N LYS A 58 21.66 -0.89 13.73
CA LYS A 58 21.11 -0.99 15.09
C LYS A 58 21.87 -0.10 16.09
N LYS A 59 23.20 -0.20 16.11
CA LYS A 59 24.04 0.60 17.00
C LYS A 59 23.99 2.10 16.70
N ALA A 60 23.82 2.49 15.44
CA ALA A 60 23.64 3.89 15.06
C ALA A 60 22.31 4.46 15.60
N ASN A 61 21.24 3.67 15.55
CA ASN A 61 19.95 4.02 16.16
C ASN A 61 20.05 4.16 17.69
N GLU A 62 20.72 3.21 18.36
CA GLU A 62 20.98 3.28 19.82
C GLU A 62 21.74 4.55 20.24
N GLN A 63 22.60 5.06 19.35
CA GLN A 63 23.40 6.27 19.59
C GLN A 63 22.80 7.54 18.97
N ASN A 64 21.65 7.43 18.30
CA ASN A 64 20.98 8.51 17.56
C ASN A 64 21.89 9.23 16.54
N ASP A 65 22.81 8.51 15.90
CA ASP A 65 23.76 9.04 14.89
C ASP A 65 23.27 8.77 13.45
N LEU A 66 22.01 9.13 13.19
CA LEU A 66 21.28 8.75 11.98
C LEU A 66 21.76 9.50 10.73
N GLN A 67 22.24 10.73 10.88
CA GLN A 67 22.79 11.48 9.75
C GLN A 67 24.07 10.83 9.20
N ARG A 68 24.95 10.36 10.11
CA ARG A 68 26.15 9.62 9.71
C ARG A 68 25.77 8.24 9.19
N LEU A 69 24.78 7.56 9.77
CA LEU A 69 24.23 6.30 9.24
C LEU A 69 23.85 6.44 7.76
N ARG A 70 23.01 7.42 7.39
CA ARG A 70 22.59 7.65 5.99
C ARG A 70 23.76 7.89 5.04
N THR A 71 24.79 8.57 5.51
CA THR A 71 25.97 8.93 4.69
C THR A 71 26.93 7.76 4.52
N GLU A 72 27.14 6.99 5.59
CA GLU A 72 28.13 5.91 5.62
C GLU A 72 27.59 4.58 5.12
N LEU A 73 26.29 4.32 5.36
CA LEU A 73 25.60 3.13 4.94
C LEU A 73 24.30 3.55 4.24
N PRO A 74 24.32 3.97 2.97
CA PRO A 74 23.10 4.24 2.21
C PRO A 74 22.14 3.05 2.25
N ALA A 75 20.85 3.30 2.43
CA ALA A 75 19.86 2.26 2.64
C ALA A 75 19.70 1.37 1.40
N ALA A 76 19.49 0.07 1.61
CA ALA A 76 19.21 -0.88 0.56
C ALA A 76 18.28 -1.99 1.04
N THR A 77 17.48 -2.55 0.14
CA THR A 77 16.49 -3.58 0.46
C THR A 77 17.02 -4.96 0.09
N TRP A 78 17.36 -5.17 -1.19
CA TRP A 78 17.71 -6.47 -1.76
C TRP A 78 18.87 -7.21 -1.06
N PRO A 79 19.96 -6.54 -0.64
CA PRO A 79 21.07 -7.24 0.03
C PRO A 79 20.69 -7.94 1.35
N PHE A 80 19.54 -7.60 1.94
CA PHE A 80 19.07 -8.19 3.20
C PHE A 80 18.08 -9.34 2.99
N SER A 81 17.51 -9.49 1.80
CA SER A 81 16.35 -10.35 1.54
C SER A 81 16.59 -11.81 1.96
N GLU A 82 17.72 -12.41 1.57
CA GLU A 82 18.00 -13.82 1.93
C GLU A 82 18.33 -14.00 3.42
N THR A 83 19.09 -13.07 4.00
CA THR A 83 19.60 -13.21 5.38
C THR A 83 18.52 -12.94 6.42
N PHE A 84 17.57 -12.04 6.12
CA PHE A 84 16.59 -11.53 7.08
C PHE A 84 15.14 -11.85 6.70
N GLN A 85 14.91 -12.72 5.72
CA GLN A 85 13.56 -13.05 5.23
C GLN A 85 12.58 -13.42 6.35
N SER A 86 13.03 -14.18 7.35
CA SER A 86 12.19 -14.62 8.48
C SER A 86 11.80 -13.49 9.44
N SER A 87 12.57 -12.40 9.47
CA SER A 87 12.29 -11.21 10.26
C SER A 87 11.38 -10.22 9.53
N MET A 88 11.37 -10.22 8.20
CA MET A 88 10.55 -9.32 7.39
C MET A 88 9.05 -9.61 7.56
N GLN A 89 8.23 -8.56 7.56
CA GLN A 89 6.77 -8.62 7.63
C GLN A 89 6.18 -7.47 6.82
N ALA A 90 4.96 -7.59 6.31
CA ALA A 90 4.37 -6.52 5.53
C ALA A 90 4.12 -5.26 6.37
N VAL A 91 4.24 -4.10 5.72
CA VAL A 91 3.86 -2.80 6.27
C VAL A 91 2.91 -2.08 5.32
N CYS A 92 1.75 -1.68 5.85
CA CYS A 92 0.74 -0.89 5.14
C CYS A 92 0.77 0.56 5.66
N VAL A 93 1.03 1.53 4.79
CA VAL A 93 0.95 2.96 5.09
C VAL A 93 -0.50 3.40 4.95
N ALA A 94 -1.08 3.82 6.06
CA ALA A 94 -2.44 4.34 6.10
C ALA A 94 -2.51 5.78 5.55
N GLY A 95 -1.48 6.60 5.80
CA GLY A 95 -1.47 7.99 5.36
C GLY A 95 -0.44 8.87 6.06
N TYR A 96 -0.54 10.18 5.84
CA TYR A 96 0.27 11.22 6.49
C TYR A 96 -0.59 12.08 7.41
N LEU A 97 -0.26 12.17 8.70
CA LEU A 97 -0.97 13.05 9.65
C LEU A 97 -0.72 14.54 9.38
N ASN A 98 0.45 14.81 8.82
CA ASN A 98 0.95 16.12 8.40
C ASN A 98 2.06 15.90 7.37
N ASN A 99 2.77 16.94 6.91
CA ASN A 99 3.82 16.81 5.88
C ASN A 99 5.03 15.94 6.25
N SER A 100 5.18 15.55 7.51
CA SER A 100 6.35 14.82 8.01
C SER A 100 6.05 13.53 8.76
N THR A 101 4.85 13.37 9.31
CA THR A 101 4.50 12.21 10.16
C THR A 101 3.62 11.24 9.39
N VAL A 102 4.12 10.03 9.18
CA VAL A 102 3.38 8.92 8.56
C VAL A 102 2.70 8.05 9.61
N VAL A 103 1.55 7.47 9.25
CA VAL A 103 0.89 6.38 9.99
C VAL A 103 0.93 5.13 9.15
N PHE A 104 1.29 4.02 9.76
CA PHE A 104 1.34 2.74 9.09
C PHE A 104 1.11 1.61 10.09
N ASN A 105 0.75 0.43 9.61
CA ASN A 105 0.62 -0.78 10.40
C ASN A 105 1.54 -1.88 9.89
N SER A 106 2.07 -2.68 10.80
CA SER A 106 2.78 -3.92 10.46
C SER A 106 1.85 -5.13 10.53
N GLY A 107 2.23 -6.18 9.82
CA GLY A 107 1.53 -7.47 9.83
C GLY A 107 0.81 -7.74 8.52
N PHE A 108 0.51 -9.02 8.29
CA PHE A 108 -0.21 -9.51 7.12
C PHE A 108 -1.13 -10.64 7.60
N HIS A 109 -2.32 -10.77 7.00
CA HIS A 109 -3.42 -11.71 7.34
C HIS A 109 -3.23 -12.53 8.63
N THR A 110 -4.11 -12.33 9.61
CA THR A 110 -4.17 -13.12 10.86
C THR A 110 -2.97 -12.94 11.82
N ASP A 111 -1.87 -12.32 11.38
CA ASP A 111 -0.81 -11.86 12.26
C ASP A 111 -1.33 -10.82 13.26
N GLN A 112 -0.75 -10.81 14.46
CA GLN A 112 -0.94 -9.71 15.39
C GLN A 112 -0.17 -8.48 14.86
N GLY A 113 -0.92 -7.55 14.30
CA GLY A 113 -0.42 -6.27 13.81
C GLY A 113 -0.16 -5.26 14.92
N CYS A 114 0.34 -4.10 14.50
CA CYS A 114 0.56 -2.94 15.36
C CYS A 114 0.53 -1.69 14.48
N VAL A 115 -0.14 -0.63 14.95
CA VAL A 115 -0.09 0.68 14.31
C VAL A 115 1.10 1.48 14.84
N TYR A 116 1.74 2.24 13.95
CA TYR A 116 2.86 3.11 14.25
C TYR A 116 2.62 4.51 13.70
N THR A 117 3.25 5.48 14.33
CA THR A 117 3.53 6.78 13.71
C THR A 117 5.03 6.97 13.61
N ALA A 118 5.53 7.55 12.52
CA ALA A 118 6.94 7.84 12.39
C ALA A 118 7.21 9.18 11.70
N ASP A 119 8.30 9.83 12.12
CA ASP A 119 8.85 11.04 11.50
C ASP A 119 10.38 11.08 11.70
N SER A 120 10.99 12.22 11.39
CA SER A 120 12.43 12.43 11.50
C SER A 120 12.95 12.48 12.96
N GLU A 121 12.08 12.35 13.97
CA GLU A 121 12.49 12.29 15.36
C GLU A 121 12.46 10.86 15.88
N GLN A 122 11.33 10.16 15.71
CA GLN A 122 11.13 8.84 16.33
C GLN A 122 10.04 8.03 15.63
N VAL A 123 10.02 6.73 15.95
CA VAL A 123 8.94 5.81 15.64
C VAL A 123 8.21 5.47 16.94
N LEU A 124 6.89 5.68 16.98
CA LEU A 124 6.02 5.34 18.11
C LEU A 124 5.14 4.16 17.74
N SER A 125 4.93 3.23 18.69
CA SER A 125 4.07 2.07 18.53
C SER A 125 2.79 2.17 19.35
N PHE A 126 1.69 1.67 18.79
CA PHE A 126 0.34 1.70 19.37
C PHE A 126 -0.25 0.29 19.32
N PRO A 127 0.20 -0.64 20.19
CA PRO A 127 -0.18 -2.05 20.15
C PRO A 127 -1.67 -2.29 20.44
N GLN A 128 -2.38 -1.31 20.99
CA GLN A 128 -3.84 -1.36 21.14
C GLN A 128 -4.59 -1.31 19.81
N TYR A 129 -3.92 -0.90 18.72
CA TYR A 129 -4.48 -0.86 17.37
C TYR A 129 -3.73 -1.85 16.47
N GLN A 130 -4.49 -2.60 15.70
CA GLN A 130 -4.02 -3.65 14.80
C GLN A 130 -3.93 -3.16 13.35
N PHE A 131 -4.87 -2.29 12.95
CA PHE A 131 -4.95 -1.75 11.61
C PHE A 131 -5.33 -0.27 11.64
N ALA A 132 -4.79 0.50 10.71
CA ALA A 132 -5.17 1.88 10.49
C ALA A 132 -5.54 2.08 9.03
N GLY A 133 -6.51 2.93 8.76
CA GLY A 133 -6.85 3.35 7.41
C GLY A 133 -7.29 4.80 7.38
N GLN A 134 -7.48 5.34 6.18
CA GLN A 134 -7.67 6.77 5.95
C GLN A 134 -8.82 7.02 4.98
N SER A 135 -9.52 8.13 5.17
CA SER A 135 -10.52 8.59 4.21
C SER A 135 -9.86 9.03 2.89
N PRO A 136 -10.58 8.97 1.76
CA PRO A 136 -10.02 9.39 0.46
C PRO A 136 -9.46 10.82 0.47
N ASP A 137 -10.09 11.71 1.24
CA ASP A 137 -9.71 13.11 1.41
C ASP A 137 -8.60 13.37 2.43
N ALA A 138 -8.04 12.30 3.00
CA ALA A 138 -7.01 12.34 4.02
C ALA A 138 -7.41 13.04 5.34
N ALA A 139 -8.70 13.32 5.56
CA ALA A 139 -9.16 14.10 6.71
C ALA A 139 -9.60 13.25 7.94
N GLN A 140 -9.91 11.97 7.75
CA GLN A 140 -10.27 11.05 8.83
C GLN A 140 -9.38 9.81 8.82
N TYR A 141 -9.11 9.28 10.01
CA TYR A 141 -8.37 8.05 10.24
C TYR A 141 -9.23 7.09 11.03
N ALA A 142 -9.30 5.84 10.57
CA ALA A 142 -9.93 4.74 11.28
C ALA A 142 -8.84 3.89 11.94
N LEU A 143 -9.00 3.63 13.24
CA LEU A 143 -8.07 2.86 14.06
C LEU A 143 -8.82 1.65 14.64
N ALA A 144 -8.48 0.46 14.15
CA ALA A 144 -9.10 -0.79 14.58
C ALA A 144 -8.33 -1.40 15.76
N GLY A 145 -9.02 -1.64 16.87
CA GLY A 145 -8.53 -2.38 18.02
C GLY A 145 -9.50 -3.49 18.42
N SER A 146 -9.30 -4.11 19.59
CA SER A 146 -10.11 -5.26 20.04
C SER A 146 -11.57 -4.93 20.35
N GLU A 147 -11.91 -3.68 20.66
CA GLU A 147 -13.28 -3.26 20.99
C GLU A 147 -14.09 -2.82 19.75
N GLY A 148 -13.41 -2.46 18.67
CA GLY A 148 -14.02 -1.85 17.51
C GLY A 148 -13.08 -0.92 16.75
N ILE A 149 -13.67 -0.05 15.94
CA ILE A 149 -12.99 0.90 15.07
C ILE A 149 -13.32 2.31 15.52
N ARG A 150 -12.29 3.02 16.00
CA ARG A 150 -12.38 4.44 16.35
C ARG A 150 -12.06 5.28 15.12
N VAL A 151 -12.93 6.23 14.77
CA VAL A 151 -12.65 7.18 13.68
C VAL A 151 -12.35 8.54 14.28
N ILE A 152 -11.20 9.11 13.91
CA ILE A 152 -10.70 10.40 14.41
C ILE A 152 -10.37 11.36 13.28
N THR A 153 -10.40 12.65 13.56
CA THR A 153 -9.93 13.72 12.67
C THR A 153 -8.91 14.61 13.37
N HIS A 154 -8.03 15.21 12.58
CA HIS A 154 -6.88 16.01 13.03
C HIS A 154 -6.05 15.33 14.14
N PRO A 155 -5.65 14.06 13.99
CA PRO A 155 -4.82 13.41 14.99
C PRO A 155 -3.43 14.05 15.06
N ASP A 156 -2.89 14.14 16.27
CA ASP A 156 -1.47 14.36 16.48
C ASP A 156 -0.67 13.07 16.30
N ARG A 157 0.66 13.15 16.48
CA ARG A 157 1.56 11.99 16.39
C ARG A 157 1.29 10.90 17.43
N HIS A 158 0.48 11.16 18.45
CA HIS A 158 0.06 10.19 19.46
C HIS A 158 -1.27 9.53 19.09
N LEU A 159 -1.77 9.78 17.87
CA LEU A 159 -3.10 9.36 17.40
C LEU A 159 -4.23 9.92 18.28
N GLU A 160 -3.97 11.06 18.93
CA GLU A 160 -4.98 11.80 19.67
C GLU A 160 -5.57 12.88 18.79
N GLY A 161 -6.87 12.79 18.56
CA GLY A 161 -7.63 13.70 17.71
C GLY A 161 -9.08 13.77 18.14
N LYS A 162 -9.89 14.54 17.42
CA LYS A 162 -11.32 14.60 17.67
C LYS A 162 -11.95 13.30 17.17
N GLU A 163 -12.54 12.52 18.07
CA GLU A 163 -13.34 11.36 17.71
C GLU A 163 -14.63 11.81 17.00
N VAL A 164 -14.88 11.22 15.83
CA VAL A 164 -16.09 11.49 15.02
C VAL A 164 -17.06 10.32 15.05
N ALA A 165 -16.56 9.08 15.19
CA ALA A 165 -17.39 7.89 15.29
C ALA A 165 -16.65 6.75 16.02
N MET A 166 -17.44 5.80 16.52
CA MET A 166 -16.97 4.52 17.06
C MET A 166 -17.89 3.44 16.50
N PHE A 167 -17.31 2.46 15.80
CA PHE A 167 -18.03 1.29 15.29
C PHE A 167 -17.61 0.07 16.09
N ARG A 168 -18.53 -0.51 16.87
CA ARG A 168 -18.19 -1.63 17.76
C ARG A 168 -18.28 -2.97 17.03
N TRP A 169 -17.38 -3.90 17.35
CA TRP A 169 -17.38 -5.22 16.70
C TRP A 169 -18.65 -6.02 17.00
N ASP A 170 -19.17 -5.97 18.23
CA ASP A 170 -20.41 -6.65 18.62
C ASP A 170 -21.62 -6.22 17.76
N GLU A 171 -21.75 -4.92 17.48
CA GLU A 171 -22.77 -4.37 16.60
C GLU A 171 -22.56 -4.80 15.14
N ILE A 172 -21.32 -4.72 14.65
CA ILE A 172 -20.98 -5.12 13.27
C ILE A 172 -21.28 -6.60 13.04
N GLN A 173 -20.74 -7.46 13.91
CA GLN A 173 -20.88 -8.91 13.81
C GLN A 173 -22.34 -9.34 13.97
N SER A 174 -23.09 -8.73 14.89
CA SER A 174 -24.53 -9.01 15.04
C SER A 174 -25.33 -8.67 13.78
N ALA A 175 -25.03 -7.55 13.13
CA ALA A 175 -25.70 -7.15 11.90
C ALA A 175 -25.35 -8.08 10.72
N ILE A 176 -24.08 -8.49 10.59
CA ILE A 176 -23.65 -9.45 9.57
C ILE A 176 -24.33 -10.80 9.79
N HIS A 177 -24.34 -11.31 11.02
CA HIS A 177 -25.02 -12.57 11.36
C HIS A 177 -26.53 -12.52 11.06
N GLN A 178 -27.19 -11.37 11.19
CA GLN A 178 -28.60 -11.23 10.80
C GLN A 178 -28.81 -11.28 9.28
N ALA A 179 -27.88 -10.72 8.50
CA ALA A 179 -27.91 -10.77 7.05
C ALA A 179 -27.55 -12.16 6.51
N LEU A 180 -26.66 -12.88 7.20
CA LEU A 180 -26.09 -14.17 6.81
C LEU A 180 -26.12 -15.20 7.96
N PRO A 181 -27.32 -15.62 8.44
CA PRO A 181 -27.47 -16.37 9.71
C PRO A 181 -26.95 -17.81 9.72
N ARG A 182 -26.42 -18.31 8.60
CA ARG A 182 -25.97 -19.70 8.43
C ARG A 182 -24.65 -19.83 7.67
N ILE A 183 -23.96 -18.71 7.46
CA ILE A 183 -22.77 -18.63 6.63
C ILE A 183 -21.63 -18.17 7.51
N GLU A 184 -20.49 -18.86 7.46
CA GLU A 184 -19.31 -18.42 8.19
C GLU A 184 -18.79 -17.08 7.60
N SER A 185 -18.63 -16.09 8.46
CA SER A 185 -18.28 -14.73 8.03
C SER A 185 -17.46 -13.96 9.05
N LEU A 186 -17.22 -12.67 8.79
CA LEU A 186 -16.63 -11.77 9.76
C LEU A 186 -17.39 -11.75 11.10
N ALA A 187 -18.69 -12.09 11.09
CA ALA A 187 -19.51 -12.23 12.29
C ALA A 187 -18.98 -13.28 13.29
N ASP A 188 -18.28 -14.30 12.79
CA ASP A 188 -17.85 -15.47 13.57
C ASP A 188 -16.38 -15.38 14.02
N CYS A 189 -15.67 -14.32 13.62
CA CYS A 189 -14.28 -14.08 13.97
C CYS A 189 -14.10 -13.68 15.44
N GLU A 190 -13.19 -14.35 16.15
CA GLU A 190 -12.80 -13.96 17.52
C GLU A 190 -11.98 -12.65 17.54
N TYR A 191 -11.17 -12.43 16.51
CA TYR A 191 -10.28 -11.26 16.36
C TYR A 191 -10.54 -10.56 15.00
N PRO A 192 -11.70 -9.92 14.81
CA PRO A 192 -12.08 -9.33 13.53
C PRO A 192 -11.06 -8.30 13.02
N GLU A 193 -10.40 -7.57 13.93
CA GLU A 193 -9.38 -6.59 13.59
C GLU A 193 -8.12 -7.17 12.91
N ARG A 194 -7.87 -8.49 13.05
CA ARG A 194 -6.74 -9.19 12.41
C ARG A 194 -7.04 -9.70 11.01
N THR A 195 -8.30 -9.60 10.60
CA THR A 195 -8.76 -10.02 9.26
C THR A 195 -8.74 -8.87 8.26
N LEU A 196 -8.46 -7.65 8.72
CA LEU A 196 -8.55 -6.42 7.92
C LEU A 196 -7.45 -6.36 6.85
N GLU A 197 -7.87 -6.01 5.64
CA GLU A 197 -7.00 -5.67 4.50
C GLU A 197 -7.19 -4.22 4.06
N GLY A 198 -8.35 -3.61 4.34
CA GLY A 198 -8.62 -2.20 4.07
C GLY A 198 -9.69 -1.63 4.99
N LEU A 199 -9.53 -0.35 5.34
CA LEU A 199 -10.42 0.35 6.26
C LEU A 199 -10.57 1.81 5.82
N ILE A 200 -11.71 2.15 5.21
CA ILE A 200 -11.87 3.46 4.56
C ILE A 200 -13.05 4.20 5.20
N PRO A 201 -12.79 5.13 6.15
CA PRO A 201 -13.83 6.04 6.62
C PRO A 201 -14.23 6.99 5.48
N TYR A 202 -15.51 7.31 5.38
CA TYR A 202 -16.01 8.27 4.40
C TYR A 202 -17.24 9.00 4.97
N ASN A 203 -17.78 9.96 4.22
CA ASN A 203 -18.91 10.78 4.67
C ASN A 203 -18.63 11.43 6.04
N GLU A 204 -17.52 12.18 6.12
CA GLU A 204 -17.01 12.84 7.33
C GLU A 204 -16.72 11.86 8.49
N GLY A 205 -16.41 10.61 8.17
CA GLY A 205 -16.16 9.53 9.13
C GLY A 205 -17.41 8.96 9.79
N GLN A 206 -18.61 9.34 9.36
CA GLN A 206 -19.88 8.77 9.85
C GLN A 206 -20.26 7.45 9.16
N ALA A 207 -19.52 7.06 8.13
CA ALA A 207 -19.65 5.79 7.46
C ALA A 207 -18.27 5.16 7.23
N LEU A 208 -18.26 3.85 7.04
CA LEU A 208 -17.04 3.07 6.97
C LEU A 208 -17.19 1.96 5.93
N LEU A 209 -16.19 1.79 5.08
CA LEU A 209 -16.01 0.62 4.24
C LEU A 209 -14.96 -0.28 4.88
N ILE A 210 -15.34 -1.53 5.17
CA ILE A 210 -14.47 -2.55 5.74
C ILE A 210 -14.16 -3.55 4.64
N LEU A 211 -12.88 -3.79 4.37
CA LEU A 211 -12.39 -4.88 3.54
C LEU A 211 -11.62 -5.84 4.46
N SER A 212 -12.06 -7.09 4.50
CA SER A 212 -11.40 -8.17 5.25
C SER A 212 -11.27 -9.43 4.41
N THR A 213 -10.53 -10.42 4.93
CA THR A 213 -10.44 -11.76 4.35
C THR A 213 -11.81 -12.48 4.25
N TYR A 214 -12.83 -11.98 4.95
CA TYR A 214 -14.19 -12.51 4.97
C TYR A 214 -15.20 -11.63 4.20
N GLY A 215 -14.73 -10.69 3.37
CA GLY A 215 -15.62 -9.91 2.51
C GLY A 215 -15.49 -8.40 2.69
N ILE A 216 -16.40 -7.69 2.02
CA ILE A 216 -16.47 -6.24 1.95
C ILE A 216 -17.81 -5.78 2.50
N TYR A 217 -17.77 -4.86 3.46
CA TYR A 217 -18.92 -4.46 4.26
C TYR A 217 -19.05 -2.95 4.30
N LEU A 218 -20.26 -2.46 4.06
CA LEU A 218 -20.61 -1.06 4.20
C LEU A 218 -21.28 -0.81 5.56
N VAL A 219 -20.69 0.04 6.38
CA VAL A 219 -21.26 0.44 7.68
C VAL A 219 -21.73 1.88 7.59
N LYS A 220 -23.03 2.12 7.77
CA LYS A 220 -23.63 3.47 7.69
C LYS A 220 -24.91 3.55 8.53
N HIS A 221 -25.03 4.61 9.35
CA HIS A 221 -26.21 4.87 10.19
C HIS A 221 -26.65 3.67 11.04
N GLY A 222 -25.70 2.97 11.67
CA GLY A 222 -25.98 1.78 12.50
C GLY A 222 -26.46 0.55 11.72
N LYS A 223 -26.35 0.56 10.38
CA LYS A 223 -26.58 -0.61 9.53
C LYS A 223 -25.26 -1.11 8.98
N VAL A 224 -25.15 -2.43 8.85
CA VAL A 224 -24.06 -3.10 8.14
C VAL A 224 -24.65 -3.84 6.95
N SER A 225 -24.09 -3.62 5.78
CA SER A 225 -24.47 -4.28 4.54
C SER A 225 -23.26 -5.03 3.98
N PRO A 226 -23.27 -6.38 3.96
CA PRO A 226 -22.31 -7.13 3.15
C PRO A 226 -22.56 -6.80 1.68
N ILE A 227 -21.54 -6.29 0.99
CA ILE A 227 -21.61 -5.95 -0.44
C ILE A 227 -20.77 -6.89 -1.31
N HIS A 228 -19.84 -7.63 -0.71
CA HIS A 228 -19.08 -8.67 -1.41
C HIS A 228 -18.63 -9.78 -0.44
N PRO A 229 -18.97 -11.05 -0.66
CA PRO A 229 -19.95 -11.51 -1.64
C PRO A 229 -21.35 -10.95 -1.35
N ASP A 230 -22.18 -10.78 -2.39
CA ASP A 230 -23.57 -10.35 -2.23
C ASP A 230 -24.37 -11.48 -1.54
N PRO A 231 -25.23 -11.20 -0.53
CA PRO A 231 -26.07 -12.23 0.08
C PRO A 231 -26.91 -13.06 -0.89
N ALA A 232 -27.37 -12.48 -2.01
CA ALA A 232 -28.08 -13.21 -3.04
C ALA A 232 -27.18 -14.20 -3.80
N GLU A 233 -25.93 -13.80 -4.05
CA GLU A 233 -24.89 -14.67 -4.65
C GLU A 233 -24.54 -15.83 -3.71
N VAL A 234 -24.41 -15.54 -2.40
CA VAL A 234 -24.18 -16.56 -1.37
C VAL A 234 -25.29 -17.61 -1.35
N GLU A 235 -26.55 -17.18 -1.45
CA GLU A 235 -27.70 -18.10 -1.51
C GLU A 235 -27.76 -18.88 -2.84
N GLU A 236 -27.54 -18.21 -3.98
CA GLU A 236 -27.58 -18.82 -5.32
C GLU A 236 -26.51 -19.90 -5.50
N HIS A 237 -25.29 -19.64 -5.02
CA HIS A 237 -24.16 -20.55 -5.16
C HIS A 237 -23.95 -21.48 -3.97
N GLU A 238 -24.85 -21.45 -2.98
CA GLU A 238 -24.80 -22.29 -1.78
C GLU A 238 -23.42 -22.22 -1.09
N LEU A 239 -22.85 -21.02 -0.96
CA LEU A 239 -21.53 -20.85 -0.34
C LEU A 239 -21.55 -21.24 1.14
N GLU A 240 -20.47 -21.86 1.62
CA GLU A 240 -20.34 -22.26 3.03
C GLU A 240 -19.80 -21.11 3.90
N ASP A 241 -19.01 -20.22 3.30
CA ASP A 241 -18.39 -19.06 3.94
C ASP A 241 -18.35 -17.85 2.99
N THR A 242 -17.88 -16.72 3.52
CA THR A 242 -17.72 -15.45 2.78
C THR A 242 -16.27 -15.09 2.53
N GLN A 243 -15.34 -16.05 2.63
CA GLN A 243 -13.92 -15.77 2.43
C GLN A 243 -13.67 -15.31 0.99
N ILE A 244 -12.92 -14.22 0.87
CA ILE A 244 -12.48 -13.68 -0.40
C ILE A 244 -10.97 -13.66 -0.45
N SER A 245 -10.43 -13.85 -1.65
CA SER A 245 -9.01 -13.70 -1.92
C SER A 245 -8.79 -12.53 -2.86
N MET A 246 -7.72 -11.78 -2.61
CA MET A 246 -7.35 -10.61 -3.43
C MET A 246 -8.48 -9.59 -3.49
N GLY A 247 -9.08 -9.33 -2.32
CA GLY A 247 -10.11 -8.31 -2.20
C GLY A 247 -9.52 -6.93 -2.48
N HIS A 248 -10.28 -6.09 -3.18
CA HIS A 248 -9.93 -4.69 -3.36
C HIS A 248 -11.15 -3.82 -3.12
N ALA A 249 -10.93 -2.63 -2.59
CA ALA A 249 -11.96 -1.68 -2.25
C ALA A 249 -11.42 -0.25 -2.28
N ALA A 250 -12.18 0.68 -2.85
CA ALA A 250 -11.87 2.11 -2.88
C ALA A 250 -13.17 2.93 -2.80
N VAL A 251 -13.07 4.14 -2.26
CA VAL A 251 -14.16 5.12 -2.20
C VAL A 251 -13.72 6.38 -2.95
N SER A 252 -14.61 6.97 -3.77
CA SER A 252 -14.31 8.23 -4.45
C SER A 252 -14.21 9.40 -3.47
N GLN A 253 -13.48 10.44 -3.87
CA GLN A 253 -13.25 11.63 -3.04
C GLN A 253 -14.55 12.31 -2.60
N ASP A 254 -15.56 12.34 -3.48
CA ASP A 254 -16.89 12.88 -3.19
C ASP A 254 -17.79 11.93 -2.36
N GLY A 255 -17.32 10.71 -2.09
CA GLY A 255 -18.04 9.70 -1.32
C GLY A 255 -19.25 9.09 -2.02
N ARG A 256 -19.41 9.31 -3.33
CA ARG A 256 -20.53 8.75 -4.12
C ARG A 256 -20.28 7.33 -4.59
N TRP A 257 -19.06 7.03 -5.04
CA TRP A 257 -18.72 5.78 -5.72
C TRP A 257 -17.90 4.87 -4.83
N ILE A 258 -18.19 3.57 -4.90
CA ILE A 258 -17.38 2.52 -4.28
C ILE A 258 -16.96 1.54 -5.38
N ALA A 259 -15.67 1.38 -5.56
CA ALA A 259 -15.09 0.36 -6.43
C ALA A 259 -14.64 -0.82 -5.58
N PHE A 260 -14.99 -2.04 -5.94
CA PHE A 260 -14.69 -3.22 -5.14
C PHE A 260 -14.68 -4.52 -5.96
N GLY A 261 -14.19 -5.61 -5.35
CA GLY A 261 -14.26 -6.94 -5.94
C GLY A 261 -13.26 -7.91 -5.30
N SER A 262 -13.12 -9.09 -5.90
CA SER A 262 -12.12 -10.10 -5.52
C SER A 262 -11.67 -10.92 -6.74
N GLN A 263 -10.77 -11.88 -6.56
CA GLN A 263 -10.27 -12.71 -7.67
C GLN A 263 -11.37 -13.55 -8.37
N VAL A 264 -12.55 -13.72 -7.75
CA VAL A 264 -13.64 -14.56 -8.29
C VAL A 264 -14.80 -13.73 -8.86
N SER A 265 -14.66 -12.40 -8.90
CA SER A 265 -15.67 -11.50 -9.46
C SER A 265 -15.15 -10.80 -10.72
N ASP A 266 -15.99 -9.94 -11.30
CA ASP A 266 -15.55 -8.81 -12.12
C ASP A 266 -15.07 -7.66 -11.20
N HIS A 267 -14.63 -6.54 -11.78
CA HIS A 267 -14.57 -5.28 -11.03
C HIS A 267 -15.98 -4.73 -10.82
N MET A 268 -16.37 -4.51 -9.56
CA MET A 268 -17.67 -3.99 -9.21
C MET A 268 -17.59 -2.49 -8.91
N LEU A 269 -18.61 -1.74 -9.31
CA LEU A 269 -18.69 -0.31 -9.08
C LEU A 269 -20.10 0.08 -8.60
N LEU A 270 -20.23 0.43 -7.33
CA LEU A 270 -21.47 0.85 -6.68
C LEU A 270 -21.63 2.38 -6.73
N ASP A 271 -22.74 2.83 -7.32
CA ASP A 271 -23.24 4.20 -7.22
C ASP A 271 -24.16 4.34 -5.99
N LEU A 272 -23.69 5.02 -4.94
CA LEU A 272 -24.46 5.18 -3.71
C LEU A 272 -25.67 6.11 -3.87
N GLU A 273 -25.65 7.04 -4.83
CA GLU A 273 -26.80 7.94 -5.07
C GLU A 273 -27.96 7.18 -5.71
N ARG A 274 -27.63 6.24 -6.60
CA ARG A 274 -28.62 5.45 -7.35
C ARG A 274 -28.90 4.09 -6.73
N ASN A 275 -28.06 3.65 -5.80
CA ASN A 275 -28.09 2.32 -5.22
C ASN A 275 -28.07 1.23 -6.30
N HIS A 276 -27.09 1.32 -7.20
CA HIS A 276 -26.91 0.40 -8.32
C HIS A 276 -25.44 0.01 -8.47
N THR A 277 -25.19 -1.28 -8.70
CA THR A 277 -23.85 -1.84 -8.89
C THR A 277 -23.65 -2.21 -10.35
N TYR A 278 -22.58 -1.72 -10.94
CA TYR A 278 -22.12 -2.06 -12.28
C TYR A 278 -21.04 -3.16 -12.20
N SER A 279 -21.10 -4.13 -13.11
CA SER A 279 -20.07 -5.17 -13.30
C SER A 279 -19.20 -4.77 -14.48
N LEU A 280 -17.87 -4.74 -14.29
CA LEU A 280 -16.89 -4.31 -15.28
C LEU A 280 -15.88 -5.43 -15.48
N TYR A 281 -15.87 -6.02 -16.66
CA TYR A 281 -15.00 -7.15 -16.99
C TYR A 281 -13.52 -6.76 -16.83
N PRO A 282 -12.69 -7.58 -16.18
CA PRO A 282 -11.25 -7.32 -16.06
C PRO A 282 -10.52 -7.57 -17.38
N GLU A 283 -9.56 -6.70 -17.70
CA GLU A 283 -8.67 -6.83 -18.88
C GLU A 283 -7.54 -7.87 -18.66
N SER A 284 -7.66 -8.70 -17.62
CA SER A 284 -6.74 -9.80 -17.28
C SER A 284 -7.50 -10.89 -16.49
N SER A 285 -6.80 -11.85 -15.88
CA SER A 285 -7.46 -13.00 -15.24
C SER A 285 -8.20 -12.68 -13.94
N TYR A 286 -7.60 -11.91 -13.04
CA TYR A 286 -8.14 -11.72 -11.69
C TYR A 286 -8.16 -10.24 -11.30
N PRO A 287 -9.34 -9.62 -11.07
CA PRO A 287 -9.44 -8.29 -10.48
C PRO A 287 -8.63 -8.19 -9.19
N HIS A 288 -7.88 -7.10 -9.03
CA HIS A 288 -6.88 -7.02 -7.98
C HIS A 288 -6.76 -5.67 -7.28
N HIS A 289 -6.99 -4.55 -7.97
CA HIS A 289 -6.82 -3.22 -7.36
C HIS A 289 -7.71 -2.17 -8.01
N ALA A 290 -8.07 -1.13 -7.26
CA ALA A 290 -8.84 0.01 -7.77
C ALA A 290 -8.41 1.34 -7.12
N LEU A 291 -8.47 2.43 -7.89
CA LEU A 291 -8.27 3.78 -7.35
C LEU A 291 -9.06 4.83 -8.15
N PHE A 292 -9.76 5.72 -7.45
CA PHE A 292 -10.42 6.88 -8.04
C PHE A 292 -9.44 8.04 -8.28
N THR A 293 -9.66 8.80 -9.36
CA THR A 293 -9.01 10.11 -9.50
C THR A 293 -9.56 11.09 -8.48
N ARG A 294 -8.75 12.06 -8.07
CA ARG A 294 -9.09 13.06 -7.04
C ARG A 294 -10.29 13.92 -7.38
N ASP A 295 -10.54 14.15 -8.67
CA ASP A 295 -11.71 14.86 -9.16
C ASP A 295 -12.99 14.01 -9.16
N SER A 296 -12.91 12.72 -8.79
CA SER A 296 -14.02 11.76 -8.80
C SER A 296 -14.69 11.61 -10.16
N LEU A 297 -13.93 11.79 -11.26
CA LEU A 297 -14.44 11.59 -12.61
C LEU A 297 -14.09 10.21 -13.18
N LYS A 298 -13.01 9.60 -12.70
CA LYS A 298 -12.49 8.35 -13.25
C LYS A 298 -12.11 7.37 -12.16
N VAL A 299 -12.09 6.10 -12.52
CA VAL A 299 -11.53 5.01 -11.71
C VAL A 299 -10.56 4.19 -12.54
N TRP A 300 -9.44 3.81 -11.94
CA TRP A 300 -8.46 2.92 -12.52
C TRP A 300 -8.63 1.56 -11.87
N PHE A 301 -8.72 0.53 -12.69
CA PHE A 301 -8.85 -0.86 -12.25
C PHE A 301 -7.66 -1.67 -12.75
N ASN A 302 -7.05 -2.46 -11.88
CA ASN A 302 -6.01 -3.41 -12.27
C ASN A 302 -6.51 -4.84 -12.05
N ALA A 303 -6.29 -5.67 -13.06
CA ALA A 303 -6.43 -7.11 -12.98
C ALA A 303 -5.09 -7.78 -13.27
N CYS A 304 -4.86 -8.97 -12.71
CA CYS A 304 -3.56 -9.64 -12.78
C CYS A 304 -3.65 -11.09 -13.26
N HIS A 305 -2.51 -11.59 -13.74
CA HIS A 305 -2.26 -12.99 -13.98
C HIS A 305 -0.78 -13.29 -13.67
N LEU A 306 -0.53 -14.19 -12.71
CA LEU A 306 0.79 -14.44 -12.15
C LEU A 306 1.40 -13.15 -11.57
N TYR A 307 2.56 -12.72 -12.06
CA TYR A 307 3.26 -11.52 -11.57
C TYR A 307 3.06 -10.28 -12.45
N ASN A 308 2.21 -10.38 -13.48
CA ASN A 308 1.88 -9.27 -14.38
C ASN A 308 0.42 -8.86 -14.22
N GLY A 309 0.06 -7.70 -14.76
CA GLY A 309 -1.31 -7.22 -14.77
C GLY A 309 -1.59 -6.19 -15.84
N VAL A 310 -2.87 -5.87 -15.99
CA VAL A 310 -3.39 -4.89 -16.92
C VAL A 310 -4.21 -3.88 -16.14
N THR A 311 -3.95 -2.60 -16.39
CA THR A 311 -4.64 -1.47 -15.77
C THR A 311 -5.50 -0.76 -16.80
N MET A 312 -6.80 -0.69 -16.55
CA MET A 312 -7.76 0.04 -17.37
C MET A 312 -8.27 1.31 -16.66
N GLN A 313 -8.68 2.30 -17.43
CA GLN A 313 -9.29 3.53 -16.93
C GLN A 313 -10.75 3.63 -17.37
N VAL A 314 -11.65 3.84 -16.41
CA VAL A 314 -13.08 3.96 -16.63
C VAL A 314 -13.53 5.38 -16.31
N GLU A 315 -14.26 6.00 -17.23
CA GLU A 315 -14.90 7.31 -17.05
C GLU A 315 -16.28 7.12 -16.41
N LEU A 316 -16.46 7.64 -15.19
CA LEU A 316 -17.65 7.38 -14.37
C LEU A 316 -18.94 7.89 -15.02
N SER A 317 -18.84 8.98 -15.79
CA SER A 317 -19.98 9.54 -16.53
C SER A 317 -20.45 8.66 -17.69
N GLU A 318 -19.64 7.70 -18.14
CA GLU A 318 -19.94 6.83 -19.28
C GLU A 318 -20.45 5.44 -18.87
N VAL A 319 -20.30 5.03 -17.61
CA VAL A 319 -20.57 3.66 -17.14
C VAL A 319 -22.02 3.23 -17.40
N GLU A 320 -23.00 4.10 -17.12
CA GLU A 320 -24.43 3.77 -17.28
C GLU A 320 -24.79 3.39 -18.73
N GLY A 321 -24.22 4.11 -19.70
CA GLY A 321 -24.48 3.89 -21.12
C GLY A 321 -23.68 2.74 -21.72
N ASN A 322 -22.71 2.19 -20.97
CA ASN A 322 -21.65 1.32 -21.48
C ASN A 322 -21.41 0.10 -20.57
N GLN A 323 -22.46 -0.42 -19.92
CA GLN A 323 -22.32 -1.60 -19.04
C GLN A 323 -21.75 -2.83 -19.75
N SER A 324 -21.93 -2.93 -21.07
CA SER A 324 -21.39 -4.00 -21.92
C SER A 324 -20.14 -3.58 -22.70
N ARG A 325 -19.49 -2.48 -22.33
CA ARG A 325 -18.28 -2.02 -23.02
C ARG A 325 -17.12 -2.90 -22.60
N GLU A 326 -16.58 -3.60 -23.59
CA GLU A 326 -15.43 -4.51 -23.44
C GLU A 326 -14.09 -3.80 -23.67
N ASP A 327 -14.08 -2.54 -24.14
CA ASP A 327 -12.86 -1.82 -24.52
C ASP A 327 -12.71 -0.50 -23.73
N TRP A 328 -12.29 -0.59 -22.47
CA TRP A 328 -11.85 0.59 -21.71
C TRP A 328 -10.41 0.95 -22.06
N PRO A 329 -10.00 2.24 -22.01
CA PRO A 329 -8.61 2.63 -22.23
C PRO A 329 -7.64 1.86 -21.32
N ILE A 330 -6.70 1.14 -21.94
CA ILE A 330 -5.59 0.48 -21.24
C ILE A 330 -4.49 1.50 -20.96
N MET A 331 -4.05 1.56 -19.70
CA MET A 331 -3.07 2.51 -19.20
C MET A 331 -1.71 1.86 -18.93
N ASP A 332 -1.69 0.57 -18.59
CA ASP A 332 -0.48 -0.23 -18.39
C ASP A 332 -0.82 -1.73 -18.58
N GLU A 333 0.09 -2.50 -19.17
CA GLU A 333 -0.10 -3.93 -19.48
C GLU A 333 0.94 -4.84 -18.80
N ILE A 334 1.71 -4.29 -17.86
CA ILE A 334 2.86 -4.98 -17.26
C ILE A 334 2.65 -5.19 -15.77
N ALA A 335 2.33 -4.12 -15.04
CA ALA A 335 2.35 -4.13 -13.59
C ALA A 335 1.17 -4.91 -12.99
N ARG A 336 1.50 -5.89 -12.15
CA ARG A 336 0.56 -6.37 -11.12
C ARG A 336 0.56 -5.35 -9.99
N VAL A 337 -0.44 -4.46 -10.00
CA VAL A 337 -0.49 -3.30 -9.11
C VAL A 337 -1.10 -3.69 -7.77
N TYR A 338 -0.39 -3.40 -6.68
CA TYR A 338 -0.86 -3.61 -5.31
C TYR A 338 -1.22 -2.31 -4.59
N ALA A 339 -0.69 -1.18 -5.07
CA ALA A 339 -0.97 0.12 -4.50
C ALA A 339 -0.85 1.21 -5.57
N SER A 340 -1.61 2.29 -5.42
CA SER A 340 -1.50 3.45 -6.31
C SER A 340 -1.87 4.76 -5.62
N VAL A 341 -1.34 5.86 -6.14
CA VAL A 341 -1.72 7.23 -5.77
C VAL A 341 -1.67 8.15 -6.99
N GLU A 342 -2.54 9.16 -7.04
CA GLU A 342 -2.49 10.20 -8.06
C GLU A 342 -1.58 11.36 -7.62
N ILE A 343 -0.63 11.72 -8.49
CA ILE A 343 0.21 12.92 -8.42
C ILE A 343 -0.11 13.85 -9.61
N PRO A 344 0.34 15.11 -9.63
CA PRO A 344 0.03 16.03 -10.72
C PRO A 344 0.40 15.52 -12.12
N GLU A 345 1.49 14.75 -12.23
CA GLU A 345 2.00 14.17 -13.47
C GLU A 345 1.16 12.98 -13.97
N GLY A 346 0.46 12.28 -13.08
CA GLY A 346 -0.28 11.07 -13.42
C GLY A 346 -0.51 10.12 -12.25
N MET A 347 -0.65 8.84 -12.57
CA MET A 347 -0.88 7.78 -11.62
C MET A 347 0.42 7.06 -11.28
N VAL A 348 0.80 7.02 -10.00
CA VAL A 348 1.91 6.17 -9.53
C VAL A 348 1.36 4.80 -9.20
N LEU A 349 1.91 3.77 -9.83
CA LEU A 349 1.59 2.36 -9.63
C LEU A 349 2.74 1.68 -8.88
N GLY A 350 2.45 0.98 -7.80
CA GLY A 350 3.39 0.14 -7.07
C GLY A 350 3.13 -1.34 -7.33
N ASP A 351 4.14 -2.07 -7.77
CA ASP A 351 3.97 -3.43 -8.29
C ASP A 351 4.52 -4.56 -7.39
N ALA A 352 4.30 -5.79 -7.86
CA ALA A 352 4.76 -7.03 -7.23
C ALA A 352 6.28 -7.15 -7.10
N TYR A 353 7.04 -6.47 -7.98
CA TYR A 353 8.49 -6.56 -8.11
C TYR A 353 9.22 -5.48 -7.31
N GLY A 354 8.51 -4.49 -6.76
CA GLY A 354 9.07 -3.40 -5.99
C GLY A 354 9.42 -2.17 -6.81
N TYR A 355 8.81 -2.04 -7.98
CA TYR A 355 8.89 -0.84 -8.82
C TYR A 355 7.68 0.06 -8.60
N LEU A 356 7.99 1.35 -8.47
CA LEU A 356 7.05 2.44 -8.66
C LEU A 356 7.13 2.89 -10.11
N LYS A 357 6.00 3.07 -10.77
CA LYS A 357 5.92 3.58 -12.15
C LYS A 357 4.87 4.68 -12.23
N CYS A 358 5.23 5.84 -12.75
CA CYS A 358 4.27 6.92 -13.01
C CYS A 358 3.76 6.86 -14.44
N ILE A 359 2.44 6.72 -14.60
CA ILE A 359 1.74 6.70 -15.87
C ILE A 359 0.97 8.00 -16.04
N ASP A 360 1.23 8.74 -17.12
CA ASP A 360 0.49 9.96 -17.41
C ASP A 360 -0.96 9.68 -17.86
N LYS A 361 -1.74 10.75 -18.03
CA LYS A 361 -3.15 10.65 -18.45
C LYS A 361 -3.35 10.08 -19.87
N LYS A 362 -2.27 9.89 -20.64
CA LYS A 362 -2.27 9.31 -22.00
C LYS A 362 -1.74 7.87 -22.01
N GLY A 363 -1.42 7.28 -20.86
CA GLY A 363 -0.87 5.93 -20.78
C GLY A 363 0.64 5.86 -21.03
N GLN A 364 1.37 6.97 -20.94
CA GLN A 364 2.82 6.99 -21.14
C GLN A 364 3.54 6.94 -19.79
N GLU A 365 4.58 6.11 -19.71
CA GLU A 365 5.50 6.10 -18.57
C GLU A 365 6.28 7.43 -18.50
N VAL A 366 6.16 8.10 -17.35
CA VAL A 366 6.90 9.34 -17.04
C VAL A 366 8.23 9.01 -16.39
N TRP A 367 8.22 8.11 -15.42
CA TRP A 367 9.40 7.63 -14.69
C TRP A 367 9.10 6.30 -14.00
N GLN A 368 10.18 5.61 -13.62
CA GLN A 368 10.15 4.46 -12.71
C GLN A 368 11.21 4.60 -11.61
N HIS A 369 10.97 3.97 -10.46
CA HIS A 369 11.87 3.96 -9.31
C HIS A 369 11.75 2.65 -8.53
N PHE A 370 12.87 2.02 -8.18
CA PHE A 370 12.91 0.74 -7.48
C PHE A 370 13.16 0.93 -5.98
N VAL A 371 12.26 0.40 -5.16
CA VAL A 371 12.40 0.37 -3.68
C VAL A 371 12.64 -1.05 -3.13
N GLY A 372 12.32 -2.07 -3.92
CA GLY A 372 12.50 -3.48 -3.62
C GLY A 372 11.38 -4.12 -2.81
N THR A 373 11.19 -5.43 -3.01
CA THR A 373 10.05 -6.25 -2.50
C THR A 373 8.69 -5.75 -2.97
N THR A 374 7.65 -6.58 -2.89
CA THR A 374 6.29 -6.18 -3.26
C THR A 374 5.87 -4.92 -2.52
N ILE A 375 5.44 -3.91 -3.28
CA ILE A 375 4.87 -2.68 -2.71
C ILE A 375 3.47 -3.02 -2.22
N TYR A 376 3.17 -2.71 -0.97
CA TYR A 376 1.89 -3.04 -0.36
C TYR A 376 0.96 -1.84 -0.24
N SER A 377 1.51 -0.63 -0.16
CA SER A 377 0.72 0.59 0.09
C SER A 377 1.50 1.84 -0.30
N LEU A 378 0.77 2.89 -0.66
CA LEU A 378 1.30 4.20 -1.02
C LEU A 378 0.47 5.30 -0.36
N ALA A 379 1.14 6.37 0.08
CA ALA A 379 0.46 7.56 0.58
C ALA A 379 1.24 8.83 0.24
N LEU A 380 0.53 9.93 -0.01
CA LEU A 380 1.12 11.25 -0.24
C LEU A 380 1.02 12.13 1.00
N SER A 381 2.07 12.90 1.25
CA SER A 381 2.02 14.06 2.14
C SER A 381 1.00 15.08 1.62
N SER A 382 0.48 15.94 2.51
CA SER A 382 -0.63 16.84 2.12
C SER A 382 -0.20 17.92 1.12
N ASP A 383 1.08 18.31 1.11
CA ASP A 383 1.67 19.16 0.08
C ASP A 383 2.13 18.41 -1.18
N GLN A 384 1.98 17.09 -1.23
CA GLN A 384 2.39 16.19 -2.33
C GLN A 384 3.89 16.20 -2.64
N SER A 385 4.73 16.71 -1.73
CA SER A 385 6.18 16.70 -1.93
C SER A 385 6.82 15.35 -1.62
N ARG A 386 6.17 14.55 -0.79
CA ARG A 386 6.65 13.24 -0.32
C ARG A 386 5.67 12.12 -0.59
N LEU A 387 6.24 11.00 -1.04
CA LEU A 387 5.57 9.71 -1.19
C LEU A 387 6.08 8.73 -0.13
N ALA A 388 5.18 8.21 0.70
CA ALA A 388 5.47 7.08 1.58
C ALA A 388 5.12 5.76 0.87
N VAL A 389 6.01 4.78 0.98
CA VAL A 389 5.89 3.47 0.31
C VAL A 389 6.06 2.37 1.34
N GLY A 390 4.99 1.63 1.64
CA GLY A 390 5.04 0.46 2.50
C GLY A 390 5.27 -0.81 1.69
N THR A 391 6.14 -1.70 2.17
CA THR A 391 6.52 -2.91 1.43
C THR A 391 6.36 -4.20 2.24
N PHE A 392 6.28 -5.34 1.55
CA PHE A 392 6.30 -6.67 2.18
C PHE A 392 7.62 -6.98 2.91
N GLY A 393 8.71 -6.29 2.55
CA GLY A 393 9.99 -6.36 3.23
C GLY A 393 10.02 -5.69 4.60
N GLY A 394 8.92 -5.11 5.08
CA GLY A 394 8.83 -4.47 6.40
C GLY A 394 9.48 -3.10 6.47
N MET A 395 9.45 -2.39 5.35
CA MET A 395 10.05 -1.07 5.21
C MET A 395 8.99 -0.05 4.81
N VAL A 396 9.13 1.17 5.34
CA VAL A 396 8.45 2.36 4.86
C VAL A 396 9.51 3.29 4.27
N HIS A 397 9.46 3.50 2.96
CA HIS A 397 10.35 4.42 2.25
C HIS A 397 9.68 5.79 2.16
N ILE A 398 10.41 6.85 2.46
CA ILE A 398 9.95 8.23 2.24
C ILE A 398 10.74 8.81 1.08
N LEU A 399 10.07 8.99 -0.05
CA LEU A 399 10.65 9.53 -1.28
C LEU A 399 10.28 11.01 -1.44
N ASP A 400 11.27 11.84 -1.74
CA ASP A 400 11.09 13.21 -2.22
C ASP A 400 10.77 13.18 -3.72
N LEU A 401 9.57 13.65 -4.07
CA LEU A 401 9.07 13.71 -5.45
C LEU A 401 9.59 14.92 -6.23
N HIS A 402 10.23 15.88 -5.55
CA HIS A 402 10.72 17.13 -6.14
C HIS A 402 12.25 17.23 -6.09
N ALA A 403 12.93 16.13 -5.81
CA ALA A 403 14.38 16.07 -5.86
C ALA A 403 14.89 16.41 -7.27
N ASP A 404 15.93 17.25 -7.33
CA ASP A 404 16.57 17.67 -8.59
C ASP A 404 17.35 16.52 -9.26
N HIS A 405 17.82 15.56 -8.47
CA HIS A 405 18.61 14.42 -8.92
C HIS A 405 18.38 13.21 -8.02
N MET A 406 18.36 12.03 -8.65
CA MET A 406 18.43 10.75 -7.97
C MET A 406 19.82 10.56 -7.33
N ASP A 407 19.91 9.81 -6.24
CA ASP A 407 21.20 9.48 -5.61
C ASP A 407 21.95 8.37 -6.36
N ASP A 408 23.22 8.17 -5.98
CA ASP A 408 24.13 7.22 -6.63
C ASP A 408 23.82 5.73 -6.37
N TYR A 409 22.84 5.43 -5.52
CA TYR A 409 22.51 4.09 -5.03
C TYR A 409 21.13 3.60 -5.47
N SER A 410 20.30 4.52 -5.95
CA SER A 410 18.94 4.28 -6.39
C SER A 410 18.89 3.76 -7.83
N ILE A 411 17.88 2.95 -8.13
CA ILE A 411 17.61 2.38 -9.45
C ILE A 411 16.32 3.00 -9.97
N GLY A 412 16.35 3.53 -11.19
CA GLY A 412 15.20 4.20 -11.78
C GLY A 412 15.55 5.13 -12.94
N THR A 413 14.52 5.74 -13.50
CA THR A 413 14.61 6.68 -14.65
C THR A 413 14.22 8.10 -14.27
N GLY A 414 13.63 8.31 -13.09
CA GLY A 414 13.26 9.62 -12.57
C GLY A 414 14.35 10.27 -11.71
N THR A 415 13.98 11.34 -11.00
CA THR A 415 14.86 12.07 -10.08
C THR A 415 14.55 11.82 -8.61
N LEU A 416 13.60 10.94 -8.31
CA LEU A 416 13.13 10.66 -6.94
C LEU A 416 14.29 10.26 -6.04
N ARG A 417 14.22 10.69 -4.77
CA ARG A 417 15.26 10.40 -3.79
C ARG A 417 14.65 9.93 -2.47
N GLU A 418 15.18 8.85 -1.92
CA GLU A 418 14.80 8.43 -0.58
C GLU A 418 15.45 9.33 0.49
N VAL A 419 14.62 9.96 1.31
CA VAL A 419 15.05 10.91 2.35
C VAL A 419 14.98 10.33 3.76
N GLU A 420 14.19 9.28 3.98
CA GLU A 420 14.06 8.57 5.27
C GLU A 420 13.54 7.14 5.00
N ARG A 421 13.93 6.18 5.85
CA ARG A 421 13.37 4.83 5.84
C ARG A 421 13.06 4.38 7.27
N PHE A 422 11.90 3.78 7.46
CA PHE A 422 11.52 3.12 8.70
C PHE A 422 11.49 1.61 8.49
N ILE A 423 11.97 0.84 9.46
CA ILE A 423 12.03 -0.62 9.38
C ILE A 423 11.35 -1.22 10.60
N VAL A 424 10.36 -2.08 10.36
CA VAL A 424 9.60 -2.75 11.41
C VAL A 424 9.62 -4.26 11.17
N TRP A 425 10.66 -4.91 11.68
CA TRP A 425 10.86 -6.35 11.57
C TRP A 425 10.47 -7.10 12.84
N ARG A 426 10.05 -8.35 12.68
CA ARG A 426 9.69 -9.22 13.80
C ARG A 426 10.90 -9.45 14.70
N GLY A 427 10.70 -9.25 16.00
CA GLY A 427 11.74 -9.47 17.02
C GLY A 427 12.77 -8.35 17.15
N GLU A 428 12.66 -7.28 16.37
CA GLU A 428 13.51 -6.09 16.46
C GLU A 428 12.68 -4.88 16.93
N GLN A 429 13.32 -3.90 17.56
CA GLN A 429 12.68 -2.60 17.77
C GLN A 429 12.55 -1.88 16.41
N PRO A 430 11.55 -1.01 16.22
CA PRO A 430 11.50 -0.17 15.03
C PRO A 430 12.77 0.65 14.86
N LEU A 431 13.32 0.66 13.66
CA LEU A 431 14.56 1.37 13.33
C LEU A 431 14.32 2.42 12.27
N ARG A 432 15.18 3.43 12.30
CA ARG A 432 15.32 4.43 11.25
C ARG A 432 16.59 4.16 10.47
N TRP A 433 16.53 4.36 9.17
CA TRP A 433 17.68 4.27 8.30
C TRP A 433 17.64 5.42 7.32
#